data_AF-A0A0B2UI82-F1
#
_entry.id   AF-A0A0B2UI82-F1
#
_cell.length_a   1.000
_cell.length_b   1.000
_cell.length_c   1.000
_cell.angle_alpha   90.00
_cell.angle_beta   90.00
_cell.angle_gamma   90.00
#
_symmetry.space_group_name_H-M   'P 1'
#
loop_
_entity.id
_entity.type
_entity.pdbx_description
1 polymer ?
#
loop_
_entity_poly.entity_id
_entity_poly.type
_entity_poly.pdbx_seq_one_letter_code
_entity_poly.pdbx_strand_id
1 'polypeptide(L)'
;MDELQALKCIFENNMKHHFEEDCLVYCISVRENYFEFICRKEYPNTPPDVFSNIERDVLDWSLSQAQKYLSTPMIFDIIRLVFQKLDESSIIVDTGKLVISYDINDNERITEQDFLAWKQKIIRPKIEKTSMTGKEIFIERKRNKEEINDDI
;
A
#
# COMPACT_ATOMS: atom_id res chain seq x y z
N MET A 1 0.73 -18.94 8.16
CA MET A 1 0.15 -17.76 8.84
C MET A 1 -1.34 -17.91 8.75
N ASP A 2 -2.00 -18.03 9.89
CA ASP A 2 -3.45 -18.21 9.98
C ASP A 2 -4.14 -16.91 9.52
N GLU A 3 -5.15 -16.99 8.65
CA GLU A 3 -5.85 -15.82 8.09
C GLU A 3 -6.39 -14.94 9.22
N LEU A 4 -6.90 -15.57 10.28
CA LEU A 4 -7.40 -14.89 11.46
C LEU A 4 -6.34 -13.99 12.11
N GLN A 5 -5.10 -14.45 12.19
CA GLN A 5 -4.00 -13.68 12.79
C GLN A 5 -3.65 -12.48 11.91
N ALA A 6 -3.60 -12.68 10.58
CA ALA A 6 -3.36 -11.59 9.64
C ALA A 6 -4.46 -10.53 9.71
N LEU A 7 -5.74 -10.94 9.72
CA LEU A 7 -6.88 -10.03 9.83
C LEU A 7 -6.87 -9.27 11.15
N LYS A 8 -6.54 -9.93 12.28
CA LYS A 8 -6.39 -9.26 13.57
C LYS A 8 -5.26 -8.22 13.55
N CYS A 9 -4.15 -8.50 12.88
CA CYS A 9 -3.05 -7.53 12.74
C CYS A 9 -3.43 -6.33 11.86
N ILE A 10 -4.28 -6.52 10.84
CA ILE A 10 -4.66 -5.45 9.89
C ILE A 10 -5.77 -4.57 10.46
N PHE A 11 -6.79 -5.19 11.07
CA PHE A 11 -8.01 -4.49 11.48
C PHE A 11 -8.08 -4.23 12.98
N GLU A 12 -7.20 -4.84 13.77
CA GLU A 12 -7.10 -4.63 15.22
C GLU A 12 -8.48 -4.69 15.91
N ASN A 13 -8.88 -3.60 16.56
CA ASN A 13 -10.15 -3.50 17.30
C ASN A 13 -11.39 -3.39 16.41
N ASN A 14 -11.21 -3.17 15.11
CA ASN A 14 -12.31 -3.04 14.15
C ASN A 14 -12.78 -4.38 13.59
N MET A 15 -12.24 -5.48 14.10
CA MET A 15 -12.58 -6.83 13.67
C MET A 15 -12.97 -7.69 14.86
N LYS A 16 -14.10 -8.40 14.72
CA LYS A 16 -14.58 -9.42 15.63
C LYS A 16 -14.77 -10.71 14.84
N HIS A 17 -14.66 -11.83 15.52
CA HIS A 17 -14.94 -13.14 14.95
C HIS A 17 -15.65 -13.99 16.00
N HIS A 18 -16.52 -14.87 15.54
CA HIS A 18 -17.21 -15.85 16.36
C HIS A 18 -17.57 -17.06 15.52
N PHE A 19 -17.92 -18.16 16.19
CA PHE A 19 -18.43 -19.36 15.54
C PHE A 19 -19.94 -19.40 15.70
N GLU A 20 -20.65 -19.64 14.60
CA GLU A 20 -22.10 -19.77 14.56
C GLU A 20 -22.46 -20.97 13.68
N GLU A 21 -23.21 -21.95 14.21
CA GLU A 21 -23.72 -23.11 13.46
C GLU A 21 -22.67 -23.77 12.52
N ASP A 22 -21.47 -24.04 13.05
CA ASP A 22 -20.31 -24.58 12.32
C ASP A 22 -19.67 -23.68 11.25
N CYS A 23 -20.07 -22.42 11.16
CA CYS A 23 -19.46 -21.41 10.31
C CYS A 23 -18.58 -20.46 11.15
N LEU A 24 -17.50 -19.99 10.55
CA LEU A 24 -16.66 -18.94 11.13
C LEU A 24 -17.12 -17.60 10.56
N VAL A 25 -17.60 -16.72 11.43
CA VAL A 25 -18.13 -15.41 11.04
C VAL A 25 -17.11 -14.33 11.39
N TYR A 26 -16.81 -13.47 10.43
CA TYR A 26 -15.94 -12.32 10.57
C TYR A 26 -16.74 -11.02 10.41
N CYS A 27 -16.80 -10.22 11.47
CA CYS A 27 -17.41 -8.90 11.45
C CYS A 27 -16.30 -7.85 11.40
N ILE A 28 -16.19 -7.10 10.31
CA ILE A 28 -15.12 -6.14 10.08
C ILE A 28 -15.74 -4.77 9.77
N SER A 29 -15.30 -3.74 10.48
CA SER A 29 -15.67 -2.35 10.24
C SER A 29 -14.48 -1.59 9.65
N VAL A 30 -14.67 -0.91 8.52
CA VAL A 30 -13.64 -0.09 7.89
C VAL A 30 -14.26 1.25 7.50
N ARG A 31 -13.79 2.35 8.11
CA ARG A 31 -14.43 3.67 8.01
C ARG A 31 -15.91 3.57 8.44
N GLU A 32 -16.85 3.97 7.59
CA GLU A 32 -18.30 3.90 7.82
C GLU A 32 -18.93 2.59 7.28
N ASN A 33 -18.10 1.70 6.74
CA ASN A 33 -18.56 0.47 6.09
C ASN A 33 -18.42 -0.72 7.02
N TYR A 34 -19.46 -1.55 7.06
CA TYR A 34 -19.53 -2.79 7.83
C TYR A 34 -19.59 -3.97 6.87
N PHE A 35 -18.81 -5.00 7.18
CA PHE A 35 -18.75 -6.26 6.45
C PHE A 35 -18.89 -7.43 7.40
N GLU A 36 -19.68 -8.40 6.99
CA GLU A 36 -19.87 -9.66 7.68
C GLU A 36 -19.62 -10.80 6.69
N PHE A 37 -18.57 -11.57 6.95
CA PHE A 37 -18.17 -12.70 6.13
C PHE A 37 -18.51 -13.99 6.86
N ILE A 38 -19.35 -14.81 6.25
CA ILE A 38 -19.70 -16.13 6.77
C ILE A 38 -18.89 -17.16 6.00
N CYS A 39 -17.86 -17.72 6.66
CA CYS A 39 -17.01 -18.76 6.12
C CYS A 39 -17.56 -20.13 6.52
N ARG A 40 -18.08 -20.87 5.54
CA ARG A 40 -18.51 -22.27 5.72
C ARG A 40 -17.32 -23.22 5.76
N LYS A 41 -17.55 -24.50 6.04
CA LYS A 41 -16.49 -25.53 6.11
C LYS A 41 -15.68 -25.68 4.83
N GLU A 42 -16.29 -25.35 3.69
CA GLU A 42 -15.66 -25.44 2.37
C GLU A 42 -14.75 -24.25 2.05
N TYR A 43 -14.77 -23.20 2.86
CA TYR A 43 -13.85 -22.07 2.73
C TYR A 43 -12.39 -22.52 3.01
N PRO A 44 -11.39 -22.08 2.23
CA PRO A 44 -11.40 -21.07 1.17
C PRO A 44 -11.65 -21.59 -0.26
N ASN A 45 -12.07 -22.85 -0.42
CA ASN A 45 -12.38 -23.40 -1.76
C ASN A 45 -13.71 -22.91 -2.31
N THR A 46 -14.56 -22.34 -1.45
CA THR A 46 -15.78 -21.62 -1.81
C THR A 46 -15.67 -20.18 -1.30
N PRO A 47 -16.26 -19.20 -2.01
CA PRO A 47 -16.29 -17.83 -1.53
C PRO A 47 -17.15 -17.74 -0.26
N PRO A 48 -16.82 -16.84 0.68
CA PRO A 48 -17.67 -16.61 1.85
C PRO A 48 -18.97 -15.92 1.43
N ASP A 49 -20.04 -16.13 2.20
CA ASP A 49 -21.24 -15.30 2.08
C ASP A 49 -20.93 -13.92 2.69
N VAL A 50 -21.26 -12.83 2.00
CA VAL A 50 -20.90 -11.47 2.43
C VAL A 50 -22.15 -10.61 2.59
N PHE A 51 -22.33 -10.09 3.80
CA PHE A 51 -23.31 -9.06 4.09
C PHE A 51 -22.59 -7.74 4.37
N SER A 52 -23.06 -6.65 3.77
CA SER A 52 -22.48 -5.32 4.00
C SER A 52 -23.50 -4.23 3.78
N ASN A 53 -23.18 -3.03 4.28
CA ASN A 53 -23.93 -1.80 3.99
C ASN A 53 -23.48 -1.10 2.69
N ILE A 54 -22.63 -1.75 1.88
CA ILE A 54 -22.16 -1.24 0.59
C ILE A 54 -23.24 -1.44 -0.48
N GLU A 55 -23.24 -0.58 -1.49
CA GLU A 55 -24.07 -0.73 -2.68
C GLU A 55 -23.86 -2.11 -3.33
N ARG A 56 -24.97 -2.79 -3.66
CA ARG A 56 -24.95 -4.16 -4.17
C ARG A 56 -24.10 -4.30 -5.44
N ASP A 57 -24.15 -3.33 -6.35
CA ASP A 57 -23.39 -3.36 -7.60
C ASP A 57 -21.87 -3.40 -7.36
N VAL A 58 -21.39 -2.66 -6.36
CA VAL A 58 -19.98 -2.64 -5.97
C VAL A 58 -19.60 -3.99 -5.35
N LEU A 59 -20.44 -4.50 -4.46
CA LEU A 59 -20.21 -5.78 -3.79
C LEU A 59 -20.17 -6.95 -4.80
N ASP A 60 -21.13 -7.02 -5.71
CA ASP A 60 -21.23 -8.07 -6.73
C ASP A 60 -20.02 -8.04 -7.67
N TRP A 61 -19.57 -6.85 -8.06
CA TRP A 61 -18.35 -6.69 -8.83
C TRP A 61 -17.14 -7.23 -8.04
N SER A 62 -16.97 -6.84 -6.78
CA SER A 62 -15.85 -7.28 -5.95
C SER A 62 -15.85 -8.79 -5.73
N LEU A 63 -17.02 -9.41 -5.51
CA LEU A 63 -17.16 -10.85 -5.38
C LEU A 63 -16.82 -11.59 -6.69
N SER A 64 -17.24 -11.05 -7.84
CA SER A 64 -16.85 -11.62 -9.14
C SER A 64 -15.33 -11.60 -9.35
N GLN A 65 -14.67 -10.51 -8.94
CA GLN A 65 -13.22 -10.38 -9.03
C GLN A 65 -12.48 -11.24 -8.01
N ALA A 66 -13.10 -11.52 -6.86
CA ALA A 66 -12.52 -12.34 -5.82
C ALA A 66 -12.47 -13.84 -6.17
N GLN A 67 -13.23 -14.29 -7.18
CA GLN A 67 -13.20 -15.69 -7.64
C GLN A 67 -11.80 -16.15 -8.09
N LYS A 68 -10.91 -15.24 -8.50
CA LYS A 68 -9.53 -15.57 -8.84
C LYS A 68 -8.67 -16.00 -7.65
N TYR A 69 -9.14 -15.75 -6.42
CA TYR A 69 -8.48 -16.11 -5.17
C TYR A 69 -9.04 -17.39 -4.54
N LEU A 70 -9.87 -18.15 -5.26
CA LEU A 70 -10.35 -19.45 -4.78
C LEU A 70 -9.19 -20.37 -4.38
N SER A 71 -9.44 -21.18 -3.36
CA SER A 71 -8.44 -22.03 -2.70
C SER A 71 -7.38 -21.26 -1.91
N THR A 72 -7.53 -19.93 -1.75
CA THR A 72 -6.74 -19.12 -0.83
C THR A 72 -7.61 -18.24 0.05
N PRO A 73 -7.19 -17.97 1.31
CA PRO A 73 -7.80 -16.95 2.17
C PRO A 73 -8.01 -15.62 1.42
N MET A 74 -9.24 -15.09 1.37
CA MET A 74 -9.61 -13.99 0.46
C MET A 74 -10.39 -12.84 1.13
N ILE A 75 -10.62 -12.86 2.45
CA ILE A 75 -11.41 -11.81 3.14
C ILE A 75 -10.78 -10.43 2.92
N PHE A 76 -9.46 -10.32 3.12
CA PHE A 76 -8.74 -9.07 2.93
C PHE A 76 -8.81 -8.60 1.47
N ASP A 77 -8.70 -9.51 0.51
CA ASP A 77 -8.77 -9.18 -0.92
C ASP A 77 -10.15 -8.65 -1.32
N ILE A 78 -11.24 -9.23 -0.77
CA ILE A 78 -12.59 -8.72 -1.01
C ILE A 78 -12.71 -7.29 -0.50
N ILE A 79 -12.28 -7.02 0.73
CA ILE A 79 -12.30 -5.66 1.31
C ILE A 79 -11.50 -4.70 0.43
N ARG A 80 -10.29 -5.10 0.02
CA ARG A 80 -9.42 -4.30 -0.84
C ARG A 80 -10.09 -3.96 -2.18
N LEU A 81 -10.76 -4.92 -2.80
CA LEU A 81 -11.47 -4.75 -4.06
C LEU A 81 -12.68 -3.82 -3.91
N VAL A 82 -13.41 -3.91 -2.80
CA VAL A 82 -14.54 -3.01 -2.52
C VAL A 82 -14.05 -1.57 -2.43
N PHE A 83 -13.01 -1.30 -1.65
CA PHE A 83 -12.48 0.06 -1.51
C PHE A 83 -11.88 0.59 -2.81
N GLN A 84 -11.20 -0.26 -3.59
CA GLN A 84 -10.75 0.13 -4.92
C GLN A 84 -11.92 0.59 -5.80
N LYS A 85 -13.03 -0.16 -5.78
CA LYS A 85 -14.20 0.14 -6.60
C LYS A 85 -14.97 1.37 -6.10
N LEU A 86 -15.07 1.55 -4.79
CA LEU A 86 -15.61 2.75 -4.18
C LEU A 86 -14.79 3.98 -4.56
N ASP A 87 -13.47 3.89 -4.49
CA ASP A 87 -12.57 4.96 -4.91
C ASP A 87 -12.81 5.29 -6.39
N GLU A 88 -12.87 4.30 -7.29
CA GLU A 88 -13.21 4.49 -8.71
C GLU A 88 -14.57 5.17 -8.91
N SER A 89 -15.60 4.79 -8.14
CA SER A 89 -16.95 5.38 -8.23
C SER A 89 -17.04 6.79 -7.63
N SER A 90 -16.20 7.08 -6.64
CA SER A 90 -16.06 8.39 -5.99
C SER A 90 -15.22 9.37 -6.79
N ILE A 91 -14.58 8.91 -7.88
CA ILE A 91 -14.13 9.78 -8.97
C ILE A 91 -15.40 10.30 -9.65
N ILE A 92 -16.07 11.24 -8.98
CA ILE A 92 -16.62 12.39 -9.69
C ILE A 92 -15.48 12.84 -10.58
N VAL A 93 -15.71 12.78 -11.89
CA VAL A 93 -14.82 13.33 -12.90
C VAL A 93 -14.77 14.84 -12.67
N ASP A 94 -14.10 15.27 -11.61
CA ASP A 94 -13.56 16.60 -11.56
C ASP A 94 -12.34 16.53 -12.46
N THR A 95 -12.59 16.83 -13.74
CA THR A 95 -11.59 17.20 -14.75
C THR A 95 -10.83 18.47 -14.33
N GLY A 96 -10.44 18.59 -13.06
CA GLY A 96 -9.24 19.30 -12.63
C GLY A 96 -8.05 18.55 -13.19
N LYS A 97 -7.81 18.73 -14.49
CA LYS A 97 -6.58 18.37 -15.18
C LYS A 97 -5.44 18.73 -14.22
N LEU A 98 -4.76 17.73 -13.67
CA LEU A 98 -3.57 17.93 -12.87
C LEU A 98 -2.50 18.48 -13.82
N VAL A 99 -2.55 19.79 -14.08
CA VAL A 99 -1.52 20.51 -14.79
C VAL A 99 -0.41 20.67 -13.79
N ILE A 100 0.51 19.70 -13.79
CA ILE A 100 1.79 19.87 -13.14
C ILE A 100 2.57 20.88 -13.98
N SER A 101 2.43 22.16 -13.63
CA SER A 101 3.32 23.20 -14.16
C SER A 101 4.66 23.04 -13.45
N TYR A 102 5.64 22.46 -14.12
CA TYR A 102 7.02 22.57 -13.70
C TYR A 102 7.52 23.95 -14.11
N ASP A 103 7.85 24.80 -13.14
CA ASP A 103 8.73 25.94 -13.40
C ASP A 103 10.12 25.36 -13.71
N ILE A 104 10.40 25.19 -15.00
CA ILE A 104 11.73 24.82 -15.46
C ILE A 104 12.59 26.06 -15.29
N ASN A 105 13.24 26.17 -14.14
CA ASN A 105 14.26 27.18 -13.93
C ASN A 105 15.42 26.85 -14.87
N ASP A 106 15.70 27.69 -15.86
CA ASP A 106 16.71 27.44 -16.91
C ASP A 106 18.12 27.19 -16.33
N ASN A 107 18.35 27.54 -15.07
CA ASN A 107 19.58 27.25 -14.32
C ASN A 107 19.79 25.76 -14.01
N GLU A 108 18.78 24.91 -14.15
CA GLU A 108 18.89 23.46 -13.90
C GLU A 108 18.89 22.62 -15.19
N ARG A 109 18.87 23.27 -16.36
CA ARG A 109 19.00 22.55 -17.65
C ARG A 109 20.41 22.00 -17.79
N ILE A 110 20.50 20.68 -17.97
CA ILE A 110 21.74 20.03 -18.38
C ILE A 110 22.08 20.47 -19.81
N THR A 111 23.29 20.98 -20.00
CA THR A 111 23.79 21.30 -21.34
C THR A 111 24.24 20.01 -22.05
N GLU A 112 24.36 20.05 -23.38
CA GLU A 112 24.89 18.91 -24.14
C GLU A 112 26.32 18.53 -23.70
N GLN A 113 27.10 19.51 -23.26
CA GLN A 113 28.43 19.31 -22.69
C GLN A 113 28.37 18.57 -21.36
N ASP A 114 27.39 18.88 -20.50
CA ASP A 114 27.17 18.15 -19.24
C ASP A 114 26.77 16.69 -19.47
N PHE A 115 25.93 16.45 -20.48
CA PHE A 115 25.53 15.10 -20.88
C PHE A 115 26.73 14.29 -21.39
N LEU A 116 27.58 14.90 -22.21
CA LEU A 116 28.81 14.27 -22.70
C LEU A 116 29.83 14.01 -21.57
N ALA A 117 29.98 14.94 -20.63
CA ALA A 117 30.85 14.78 -19.46
C ALA A 117 30.40 13.66 -18.53
N TRP A 118 29.09 13.53 -18.29
CA TRP A 118 28.50 12.40 -17.57
C TRP A 118 28.75 11.07 -18.29
N LYS A 119 28.51 11.02 -19.61
CA LYS A 119 28.72 9.83 -20.44
C LYS A 119 30.19 9.38 -20.42
N GLN A 120 31.13 10.32 -20.33
CA GLN A 120 32.57 10.05 -20.31
C GLN A 120 33.13 9.79 -18.89
N LYS A 121 32.29 9.73 -17.84
CA LYS A 121 32.70 9.55 -16.43
C LYS A 121 33.77 10.55 -15.98
N ILE A 122 33.80 11.75 -16.55
CA ILE A 122 34.73 12.79 -16.10
C ILE A 122 34.20 13.30 -14.77
N ILE A 123 34.94 13.03 -13.70
CA ILE A 123 34.60 13.46 -12.35
C ILE A 123 34.62 14.99 -12.35
N ARG A 124 33.44 15.61 -12.16
CA ARG A 124 33.33 17.06 -12.01
C ARG A 124 34.20 17.52 -10.83
N PRO A 125 34.89 18.68 -10.92
CA PRO A 125 35.54 19.26 -9.76
C PRO A 125 34.49 19.47 -8.65
N LYS A 126 34.85 19.04 -7.45
CA LYS A 126 33.99 19.05 -6.27
C LYS A 126 33.66 20.50 -5.94
N ILE A 127 32.40 20.90 -6.07
CA ILE A 127 31.91 22.15 -5.51
C ILE A 127 31.94 21.97 -3.99
N GLU A 128 32.74 22.78 -3.29
CA GLU A 128 32.76 22.78 -1.82
C GLU A 128 31.40 23.24 -1.29
N LYS A 129 30.59 22.28 -0.85
CA LYS A 129 29.39 22.56 -0.08
C LYS A 129 29.81 22.87 1.35
N THR A 130 29.61 24.11 1.77
CA THR A 130 29.88 24.62 3.13
C THR A 130 28.88 24.12 4.18
N SER A 131 27.83 23.38 3.80
CA SER A 131 26.82 22.88 4.73
C SER A 131 26.44 21.44 4.44
N MET A 132 26.40 20.63 5.50
CA MET A 132 25.93 19.25 5.47
C MET A 132 24.41 19.21 5.59
N THR A 133 23.79 18.43 4.71
CA THR A 133 22.37 18.13 4.74
C THR A 133 22.07 17.06 5.79
N GLY A 134 20.83 17.01 6.29
CA GLY A 134 20.42 16.03 7.32
C GLY A 134 20.65 14.56 6.93
N LYS A 135 20.68 14.24 5.63
CA LYS A 135 21.02 12.89 5.14
C LYS A 135 22.51 12.57 5.28
N GLU A 136 23.37 13.56 5.07
CA GLU A 136 24.82 13.40 5.23
C GLU A 136 25.19 13.21 6.70
N ILE A 137 24.51 13.93 7.61
CA ILE A 137 24.61 13.72 9.07
C ILE A 137 24.23 12.28 9.46
N PHE A 138 23.20 11.72 8.82
CA PHE A 138 22.75 10.36 9.13
C PHE A 138 23.74 9.29 8.66
N ILE A 139 24.35 9.48 7.48
CA ILE A 139 25.38 8.57 6.94
C ILE A 139 26.65 8.62 7.80
N GLU A 140 27.08 9.81 8.22
CA GLU A 140 28.27 9.98 9.05
C GLU A 140 28.10 9.36 10.44
N ARG A 141 26.92 9.51 11.06
CA ARG A 141 26.59 8.83 12.32
C ARG A 141 26.59 7.30 12.19
N LYS A 142 26.20 6.76 11.04
CA LYS A 142 26.24 5.32 10.78
C LYS A 142 27.69 4.84 10.67
N ARG A 143 28.55 5.59 9.98
CA ARG A 143 29.96 5.25 9.77
C ARG A 143 30.76 5.28 11.08
N ASN A 144 30.53 6.28 11.93
CA ASN A 144 31.22 6.39 13.24
C ASN A 144 30.77 5.35 14.28
N LYS A 145 29.64 4.68 14.07
CA LYS A 145 29.20 3.57 14.95
C LYS A 145 29.91 2.25 14.65
N GLU A 146 30.53 2.10 13.49
CA GLU A 146 31.23 0.88 13.08
C GLU A 146 32.71 0.87 13.54
N GLU A 147 33.24 1.95 14.14
CA GLU A 147 34.64 2.07 14.59
C GLU A 147 34.88 1.79 16.10
N ILE A 148 33.89 1.31 16.87
CA ILE A 148 34.06 1.00 18.32
C ILE A 148 34.01 -0.51 18.60
N ASN A 149 34.52 -1.37 17.72
CA ASN A 149 34.77 -2.77 18.05
C ASN A 149 35.97 -3.29 17.26
N ASP A 150 37.16 -3.01 17.79
CA ASP A 150 38.35 -3.88 17.69
C ASP A 150 39.35 -3.35 18.72
N ASP A 151 39.22 -3.84 19.96
CA ASP A 151 40.31 -4.05 20.95
C ASP A 151 39.73 -4.28 22.36
N ILE A 152 39.35 -5.53 22.68
CA ILE A 152 39.50 -6.17 24.02
C ILE A 152 39.83 -7.65 23.83
#